data_AF-A0A2I0T5A1-F1
#
_entry.id   AF-A0A2I0T5A1-F1
#
_cell.length_a   1.000
_cell.length_b   1.000
_cell.length_c   1.000
_cell.angle_alpha   90.00
_cell.angle_beta   90.00
_cell.angle_gamma   90.00
#
_symmetry.space_group_name_H-M   'P 1'
#
loop_
_entity.id
_entity.type
_entity.pdbx_description
1 polymer ?
#
loop_
_entity_poly.entity_id
_entity_poly.type
_entity_poly.pdbx_seq_one_letter_code
_entity_poly.pdbx_strand_id
1 'polypeptide(L)'
;MDIRLGLGEFITEKDGIELTREETFKYRFKKDGKKQYLIINESTKEDSGHYTVKTNGGVSVAELIVQEKKLEVYQSIADLTVKARDQAVFKCEVSDENVKGIWLKNGKEVVPNERIKISHIGRIHKLTIEDVTPDDEADYSFIPQGFAYNLSAKLQFLEN
;
A
#
# COMPACT_ATOMS: atom_id res chain seq x y z
N MET A 1 -47.05 -12.14 -10.33
CA MET A 1 -46.39 -11.00 -11.01
C MET A 1 -46.00 -10.04 -9.90
N ASP A 2 -44.76 -10.15 -9.43
CA ASP A 2 -44.30 -9.41 -8.25
C ASP A 2 -43.83 -8.02 -8.70
N ILE A 3 -44.69 -7.03 -8.48
CA ILE A 3 -44.42 -5.62 -8.80
C ILE A 3 -43.71 -5.03 -7.58
N ARG A 4 -42.38 -4.92 -7.65
CA ARG A 4 -41.62 -4.12 -6.68
C ARG A 4 -41.60 -2.67 -7.13
N LEU A 5 -42.43 -1.88 -6.46
CA LEU A 5 -42.61 -0.44 -6.63
C LEU A 5 -41.28 0.30 -6.41
N GLY A 6 -41.00 1.26 -7.30
CA GLY A 6 -39.80 2.07 -7.27
C GLY A 6 -39.71 3.00 -6.05
N LEU A 7 -38.49 3.15 -5.55
CA LEU A 7 -37.93 4.48 -5.37
C LEU A 7 -37.27 4.85 -6.70
N GLY A 8 -37.94 5.69 -7.47
CA GLY A 8 -37.53 6.02 -8.83
C GLY A 8 -36.15 6.67 -8.95
N GLU A 9 -35.64 6.51 -10.17
CA GLU A 9 -34.93 7.49 -11.00
C GLU A 9 -33.41 7.35 -11.20
N PHE A 10 -32.74 6.27 -10.78
CA PHE A 10 -31.28 6.16 -10.98
C PHE A 10 -30.82 4.72 -11.21
N ILE A 11 -30.39 4.40 -12.42
CA ILE A 11 -29.64 3.18 -12.76
C ILE A 11 -28.16 3.55 -12.74
N THR A 12 -27.33 2.80 -12.01
CA THR A 12 -25.87 2.97 -12.07
C THR A 12 -25.26 1.78 -12.78
N GLU A 13 -24.51 2.03 -13.83
CA GLU A 13 -23.81 1.01 -14.62
C GLU A 13 -22.30 1.21 -14.50
N LYS A 14 -21.56 0.11 -14.51
CA LYS A 14 -20.12 0.10 -14.79
C LYS A 14 -19.91 -0.62 -16.12
N ASP A 15 -19.33 0.07 -17.08
CA ASP A 15 -19.09 -0.43 -18.44
C ASP A 15 -20.34 -1.05 -19.09
N GLY A 16 -21.51 -0.45 -18.82
CA GLY A 16 -22.82 -0.87 -19.32
C GLY A 16 -23.49 -2.01 -18.53
N ILE A 17 -22.85 -2.53 -17.49
CA ILE A 17 -23.43 -3.54 -16.59
C ILE A 17 -24.01 -2.84 -15.37
N GLU A 18 -25.31 -3.03 -15.12
CA GLU A 18 -25.99 -2.46 -13.96
C GLU A 18 -25.38 -2.99 -12.66
N LEU A 19 -24.95 -2.07 -11.80
CA LEU A 19 -24.47 -2.39 -10.45
C LEU A 19 -25.66 -2.67 -9.55
N THR A 20 -25.74 -3.90 -9.04
CA THR A 20 -26.80 -4.28 -8.12
C THR A 20 -26.45 -3.87 -6.70
N ARG A 21 -27.48 -3.74 -5.85
CA ARG A 21 -27.30 -3.52 -4.41
C ARG A 21 -26.97 -4.80 -3.65
N GLU A 22 -26.62 -5.89 -4.33
CA GLU A 22 -26.29 -7.17 -3.70
C GLU A 22 -24.84 -7.16 -3.19
N GLU A 23 -23.94 -6.47 -3.91
CA GLU A 23 -22.54 -6.29 -3.52
C GLU A 23 -22.34 -5.13 -2.52
N THR A 24 -23.13 -5.13 -1.44
CA THR A 24 -23.18 -4.01 -0.46
C THR A 24 -21.84 -3.68 0.21
N PHE A 25 -20.92 -4.65 0.29
CA PHE A 25 -19.57 -4.42 0.80
C PHE A 25 -18.69 -3.67 -0.20
N LYS A 26 -18.87 -3.90 -1.51
CA LYS A 26 -18.08 -3.27 -2.56
C LYS A 26 -18.66 -1.91 -2.94
N TYR A 27 -19.96 -1.88 -3.24
CA TYR A 27 -20.66 -0.68 -3.69
C TYR A 27 -21.64 -0.21 -2.64
N ARG A 28 -21.42 1.02 -2.16
CA ARG A 28 -22.35 1.69 -1.26
C ARG A 28 -22.96 2.92 -1.92
N PHE A 29 -24.26 2.85 -2.12
CA PHE A 29 -25.06 3.94 -2.67
C PHE A 29 -25.55 4.84 -1.53
N LYS A 30 -25.21 6.13 -1.57
CA LYS A 30 -25.67 7.14 -0.60
C LYS A 30 -26.39 8.27 -1.32
N LYS A 31 -27.47 8.78 -0.70
CA LYS A 31 -28.18 9.98 -1.15
C LYS A 31 -28.14 11.05 -0.07
N ASP A 32 -27.93 12.30 -0.47
CA ASP A 32 -27.97 13.48 0.39
C ASP A 32 -28.70 14.61 -0.34
N GLY A 33 -29.99 14.78 -0.05
CA GLY A 33 -30.86 15.68 -0.81
C GLY A 33 -30.89 15.33 -2.30
N LYS A 34 -30.39 16.25 -3.13
CA LYS A 34 -30.26 16.09 -4.60
C LYS A 34 -28.94 15.45 -5.04
N LYS A 35 -27.99 15.24 -4.12
CA LYS A 35 -26.70 14.61 -4.42
C LYS A 35 -26.78 13.10 -4.28
N GLN A 36 -26.08 12.41 -5.15
CA GLN A 36 -25.92 10.96 -5.12
C GLN A 36 -24.44 10.61 -5.12
N TYR A 37 -24.12 9.56 -4.37
CA TYR A 37 -22.77 9.06 -4.23
C TYR A 37 -22.78 7.57 -4.48
N LEU A 38 -21.93 7.12 -5.40
CA LEU A 38 -21.44 5.75 -5.42
C LEU A 38 -20.12 5.74 -4.66
N ILE A 39 -20.03 4.91 -3.64
CA ILE A 39 -18.82 4.71 -2.84
C ILE A 39 -18.32 3.31 -3.14
N ILE A 40 -17.11 3.22 -3.68
CA ILE A 40 -16.45 1.95 -4.02
C ILE A 40 -15.44 1.70 -2.92
N ASN A 41 -15.65 0.64 -2.14
CA ASN A 41 -14.74 0.26 -1.06
C ASN A 41 -13.60 -0.61 -1.61
N GLU A 42 -12.44 -0.52 -0.97
CA GLU A 42 -11.27 -1.38 -1.27
C GLU A 42 -10.98 -1.45 -2.78
N SER A 43 -10.77 -0.28 -3.40
CA SER A 43 -10.64 -0.20 -4.85
C SER A 43 -9.44 -0.99 -5.38
N THR A 44 -9.68 -1.79 -6.40
CA THR A 44 -8.67 -2.55 -7.15
C THR A 44 -8.63 -2.08 -8.60
N LYS A 45 -7.68 -2.61 -9.38
CA LYS A 45 -7.54 -2.25 -10.79
C LYS A 45 -8.80 -2.55 -11.59
N GLU A 46 -9.48 -3.63 -11.23
CA GLU A 46 -10.71 -4.10 -11.83
C GLU A 46 -11.83 -3.08 -11.68
N ASP A 47 -11.83 -2.20 -10.68
CA ASP A 47 -12.83 -1.15 -10.54
C ASP A 47 -12.67 0.01 -11.52
N SER A 48 -11.55 0.10 -12.24
CA SER A 48 -11.42 1.10 -13.29
C SER A 48 -12.46 0.85 -14.38
N GLY A 49 -13.04 1.92 -14.93
CA GLY A 49 -14.08 1.82 -15.94
C GLY A 49 -14.98 3.05 -16.01
N HIS A 50 -15.95 3.00 -16.91
CA HIS A 50 -16.94 4.06 -17.09
C HIS A 50 -18.15 3.81 -16.19
N TYR A 51 -18.36 4.69 -15.23
CA TYR A 51 -19.52 4.68 -14.37
C TYR A 51 -20.57 5.63 -14.92
N THR A 52 -21.75 5.10 -15.21
CA THR A 52 -22.87 5.83 -15.79
C THR A 52 -24.02 5.86 -14.80
N VAL A 53 -24.53 7.04 -14.49
CA VAL A 53 -25.77 7.22 -13.73
C VAL A 53 -26.85 7.70 -14.69
N LYS A 54 -27.88 6.87 -14.91
CA LYS A 54 -29.03 7.17 -15.77
C LYS A 54 -30.23 7.55 -14.94
N THR A 55 -30.88 8.65 -15.30
CA THR A 55 -32.01 9.21 -14.58
C THR A 55 -33.15 9.51 -15.53
N ASN A 56 -34.35 9.77 -14.99
CA ASN A 56 -35.48 10.22 -15.81
C ASN A 56 -35.19 11.55 -16.53
N GLY A 57 -34.30 12.38 -15.97
CA GLY A 57 -33.97 13.71 -16.52
C GLY A 57 -32.69 13.76 -17.35
N GLY A 58 -31.95 12.65 -17.49
CA GLY A 58 -30.69 12.62 -18.22
C GLY A 58 -29.68 11.60 -17.71
N VAL A 59 -28.50 11.59 -18.34
CA VAL A 59 -27.41 10.65 -18.08
C VAL A 59 -26.16 11.42 -17.69
N SER A 60 -25.43 10.93 -16.69
CA SER A 60 -24.10 11.43 -16.32
C SER A 60 -23.10 10.29 -16.40
N VAL A 61 -21.91 10.55 -16.94
CA VAL A 61 -20.83 9.57 -17.09
C VAL A 61 -19.59 10.11 -16.41
N ALA A 62 -18.85 9.24 -15.72
CA ALA A 62 -17.53 9.52 -15.18
C ALA A 62 -16.63 8.31 -15.41
N GLU A 63 -15.35 8.56 -15.67
CA GLU A 63 -14.33 7.52 -15.73
C GLU A 63 -13.65 7.41 -14.37
N LEU A 64 -13.57 6.19 -13.82
CA LEU A 64 -12.72 5.88 -12.69
C LEU A 64 -11.45 5.23 -13.19
N ILE A 65 -10.30 5.78 -12.81
CA ILE A 65 -8.99 5.18 -13.08
C ILE A 65 -8.36 4.86 -11.73
N VAL A 66 -8.30 3.58 -11.38
CA VAL A 66 -7.60 3.14 -10.17
C VAL A 66 -6.13 2.97 -10.50
N GLN A 67 -5.29 3.77 -9.86
CA GLN A 67 -3.84 3.66 -9.98
C GLN A 67 -3.28 2.91 -8.78
N GLU A 68 -2.31 2.03 -9.05
CA GLU A 68 -1.52 1.47 -7.97
C GLU A 68 -0.80 2.61 -7.27
N LYS A 69 -0.86 2.62 -5.94
CA LYS A 69 -0.02 3.53 -5.16
C LYS A 69 1.43 3.17 -5.47
N LYS A 70 2.13 4.02 -6.22
CA LYS A 70 3.56 3.85 -6.50
C LYS A 70 4.35 4.60 -5.44
N LEU A 71 5.33 3.92 -4.86
CA LEU A 71 6.35 4.53 -4.02
C LEU A 71 7.64 4.51 -4.83
N GLU A 72 8.16 5.68 -5.17
CA GLU A 72 9.45 5.77 -5.85
C GLU A 72 10.56 5.57 -4.81
N VAL A 73 11.60 4.85 -5.21
CA VAL A 73 12.75 4.57 -4.37
C VAL A 73 13.88 5.47 -4.84
N TYR A 74 14.19 6.52 -4.08
CA TYR A 74 15.30 7.42 -4.39
C TYR A 74 16.64 6.80 -4.05
N GLN A 75 16.69 6.02 -2.97
CA GLN A 75 17.86 5.23 -2.59
C GLN A 75 17.40 3.88 -2.04
N SER A 76 17.84 2.78 -2.66
CA SER A 76 17.62 1.43 -2.11
C SER A 76 18.62 1.13 -0.98
N ILE A 77 18.32 0.12 -0.18
CA ILE A 77 19.33 -0.50 0.69
C ILE A 77 20.38 -1.23 -0.17
N ALA A 78 21.60 -1.37 0.37
CA ALA A 78 22.73 -1.99 -0.31
C ALA A 78 23.37 -3.05 0.57
N ASP A 79 24.02 -4.04 -0.06
CA ASP A 79 24.78 -5.07 0.64
C ASP A 79 25.90 -4.46 1.49
N LEU A 80 26.13 -5.04 2.66
CA LEU A 80 27.14 -4.59 3.61
C LEU A 80 28.07 -5.76 3.95
N THR A 81 29.36 -5.47 4.04
CA THR A 81 30.37 -6.38 4.57
C THR A 81 31.06 -5.67 5.74
N VAL A 82 31.00 -6.26 6.93
CA VAL A 82 31.47 -5.63 8.18
C VAL A 82 32.26 -6.62 9.04
N LYS A 83 33.18 -6.09 9.85
CA LYS A 83 33.94 -6.87 10.82
C LYS A 83 33.18 -6.97 12.15
N ALA A 84 33.56 -7.93 12.98
CA ALA A 84 33.02 -8.03 14.34
C ALA A 84 33.20 -6.73 15.12
N ARG A 85 32.19 -6.39 15.93
CA ARG A 85 32.12 -5.20 16.78
C ARG A 85 31.96 -3.86 16.06
N ASP A 86 32.01 -3.84 14.72
CA ASP A 86 31.66 -2.65 13.94
C ASP A 86 30.14 -2.47 13.90
N GLN A 87 29.70 -1.32 13.39
CA GLN A 87 28.30 -0.99 13.17
C GLN A 87 27.89 -1.28 11.73
N ALA A 88 26.74 -1.91 11.53
CA ALA A 88 26.08 -2.03 10.22
C ALA A 88 24.87 -1.07 10.13
N VAL A 89 24.74 -0.37 9.00
CA VAL A 89 23.65 0.60 8.79
C VAL A 89 23.01 0.38 7.43
N PHE A 90 21.79 -0.19 7.44
CA PHE A 90 20.94 -0.18 6.26
C PHE A 90 20.11 1.09 6.23
N LYS A 91 20.08 1.76 5.06
CA LYS A 91 19.33 2.99 4.83
C LYS A 91 18.67 2.95 3.47
N CYS A 92 17.40 3.34 3.40
CA CYS A 92 16.74 3.67 2.14
C CYS A 92 16.05 5.04 2.22
N GLU A 93 15.77 5.59 1.04
CA GLU A 93 15.01 6.83 0.86
C GLU A 93 13.90 6.61 -0.17
N VAL A 94 12.67 6.99 0.20
CA VAL A 94 11.46 6.76 -0.61
C VAL A 94 10.68 8.05 -0.83
N SER A 95 9.84 8.13 -1.86
CA SER A 95 9.21 9.40 -2.27
C SER A 95 8.23 10.01 -1.26
N ASP A 96 7.52 9.18 -0.50
CA ASP A 96 6.50 9.60 0.48
C ASP A 96 7.06 9.54 1.92
N GLU A 97 7.22 10.71 2.54
CA GLU A 97 7.76 10.88 3.89
C GLU A 97 6.86 10.32 5.01
N ASN A 98 5.59 10.08 4.71
CA ASN A 98 4.63 9.55 5.67
C ASN A 98 4.56 8.02 5.65
N VAL A 99 5.19 7.38 4.67
CA VAL A 99 5.23 5.92 4.60
C VAL A 99 5.94 5.38 5.82
N LYS A 100 5.27 4.44 6.49
CA LYS A 100 5.86 3.62 7.55
C LYS A 100 6.30 2.30 6.95
N GLY A 101 7.09 1.55 7.70
CA GLY A 101 7.48 0.22 7.27
C GLY A 101 8.17 -0.55 8.39
N ILE A 102 8.37 -1.83 8.12
CA ILE A 102 9.05 -2.75 9.03
C ILE A 102 10.35 -3.23 8.41
N TRP A 103 11.28 -3.63 9.27
CA TRP A 103 12.51 -4.29 8.85
C TRP A 103 12.39 -5.78 9.13
N LEU A 104 12.88 -6.59 8.20
CA LEU A 104 12.95 -8.04 8.33
C LEU A 104 14.41 -8.51 8.34
N LYS A 105 14.69 -9.56 9.11
CA LYS A 105 15.91 -10.37 9.06
C LYS A 105 15.49 -11.80 8.72
N ASN A 106 15.94 -12.32 7.58
CA ASN A 106 15.54 -13.63 7.05
C ASN A 106 14.01 -13.82 7.05
N GLY A 107 13.28 -12.78 6.62
CA GLY A 107 11.81 -12.77 6.55
C GLY A 107 11.08 -12.59 7.88
N LYS A 108 11.78 -12.50 9.03
CA LYS A 108 11.18 -12.26 10.34
C LYS A 108 11.34 -10.81 10.77
N GLU A 109 10.30 -10.23 11.36
CA GLU A 109 10.34 -8.85 11.82
C GLU A 109 11.46 -8.61 12.83
N VAL A 110 12.21 -7.54 12.61
CA VAL A 110 13.28 -7.08 13.48
C VAL A 110 12.69 -6.26 14.61
N VAL A 111 12.88 -6.73 15.84
CA VAL A 111 12.46 -6.01 17.05
C VAL A 111 13.64 -5.17 17.57
N PRO A 112 13.46 -3.84 17.75
CA PRO A 112 14.48 -2.99 18.36
C PRO A 112 14.90 -3.46 19.74
N ASN A 113 16.17 -3.29 20.07
CA ASN A 113 16.74 -3.62 21.38
C ASN A 113 17.95 -2.73 21.70
N GLU A 114 18.80 -3.15 22.62
CA GLU A 114 20.01 -2.41 22.99
C GLU A 114 20.97 -2.20 21.82
N ARG A 115 21.20 -3.21 20.98
CA ARG A 115 22.07 -3.17 19.77
C ARG A 115 21.34 -2.72 18.50
N ILE A 116 20.04 -2.99 18.40
CA ILE A 116 19.26 -2.77 17.18
C ILE A 116 18.42 -1.52 17.31
N LYS A 117 18.70 -0.51 16.47
CA LYS A 117 17.96 0.76 16.41
C LYS A 117 17.25 0.89 15.07
N ILE A 118 15.98 1.25 15.10
CA ILE A 118 15.17 1.58 13.91
C ILE A 118 14.77 3.05 14.01
N SER A 119 14.93 3.80 12.93
CA SER A 119 14.53 5.21 12.87
C SER A 119 13.93 5.57 11.52
N HIS A 120 13.02 6.54 11.53
CA HIS A 120 12.34 7.10 10.37
C HIS A 120 12.31 8.62 10.53
N ILE A 121 12.98 9.34 9.63
CA ILE A 121 13.03 10.80 9.61
C ILE A 121 12.75 11.28 8.19
N GLY A 122 11.61 11.94 7.97
CA GLY A 122 11.19 12.36 6.64
C GLY A 122 11.08 11.18 5.69
N ARG A 123 11.84 11.19 4.59
CA ARG A 123 11.87 10.11 3.58
C ARG A 123 12.80 8.96 3.90
N ILE A 124 13.59 9.08 4.96
CA ILE A 124 14.69 8.17 5.26
C ILE A 124 14.26 7.13 6.29
N HIS A 125 14.42 5.85 5.93
CA HIS A 125 14.30 4.73 6.85
C HIS A 125 15.69 4.15 7.12
N LYS A 126 15.99 3.90 8.39
CA LYS A 126 17.30 3.40 8.82
C LYS A 126 17.16 2.28 9.85
N LEU A 127 17.87 1.19 9.61
CA LEU A 127 18.15 0.12 10.57
C LEU A 127 19.65 0.16 10.90
N THR A 128 19.96 0.23 12.18
CA THR A 128 21.32 0.23 12.71
C THR A 128 21.50 -0.97 13.63
N ILE A 129 22.57 -1.73 13.39
CA ILE A 129 22.98 -2.89 14.20
C ILE A 129 24.36 -2.56 14.77
N GLU A 130 24.43 -2.41 16.09
CA GLU A 130 25.67 -2.13 16.82
C GLU A 130 26.34 -3.44 17.27
N ASP A 131 27.65 -3.40 17.51
CA ASP A 131 28.46 -4.52 17.98
C ASP A 131 28.30 -5.82 17.15
N VAL A 132 28.31 -5.72 15.82
CA VAL A 132 27.98 -6.83 14.89
C VAL A 132 28.67 -8.15 15.24
N THR A 133 27.92 -9.25 15.21
CA THR A 133 28.39 -10.62 15.41
C THR A 133 28.15 -11.47 14.16
N PRO A 134 28.79 -12.66 14.03
CA PRO A 134 28.51 -13.56 12.90
C PRO A 134 27.03 -13.95 12.78
N ASP A 135 26.28 -14.00 13.89
CA ASP A 135 24.84 -14.30 13.88
C ASP A 135 24.01 -13.20 13.19
N ASP A 136 24.56 -12.00 13.00
CA ASP A 136 23.92 -10.91 12.27
C ASP A 136 23.98 -11.11 10.74
N GLU A 137 24.82 -12.01 10.21
CA GLU A 137 24.84 -12.36 8.80
C GLU A 137 23.48 -12.90 8.34
N ALA A 138 22.81 -12.18 7.44
CA ALA A 138 21.44 -12.45 7.03
C ALA A 138 21.01 -11.63 5.81
N ASP A 139 19.87 -12.01 5.25
CA ASP A 139 19.09 -11.19 4.33
C ASP A 139 18.23 -10.21 5.12
N TYR A 140 18.50 -8.91 4.95
CA TYR A 140 17.71 -7.83 5.51
C TYR A 140 16.76 -7.27 4.47
N SER A 141 15.57 -6.86 4.90
CA SER A 141 14.62 -6.19 4.00
C SER A 141 13.84 -5.09 4.69
N PHE A 142 13.54 -4.02 3.96
CA PHE A 142 12.57 -3.00 4.36
C PHE A 142 11.24 -3.22 3.61
N ILE A 143 10.14 -3.27 4.35
CA ILE A 143 8.77 -3.45 3.83
C ILE A 143 7.98 -2.15 4.04
N PRO A 144 7.82 -1.31 3.00
CA PRO A 144 6.95 -0.14 3.06
C PRO A 144 5.48 -0.55 3.18
N GLN A 145 4.77 -0.02 4.19
CA GLN A 145 3.38 -0.33 4.46
C GLN A 145 2.47 0.16 3.32
N GLY A 146 1.60 -0.72 2.83
CA GLY A 146 0.65 -0.39 1.76
C GLY A 146 1.24 -0.44 0.35
N PHE A 147 2.45 -1.01 0.20
CA PHE A 147 3.08 -1.24 -1.09
C PHE A 147 3.47 -2.71 -1.24
N ALA A 148 3.31 -3.25 -2.45
CA ALA A 148 3.50 -4.67 -2.73
C ALA A 148 4.94 -5.01 -3.16
N TYR A 149 5.95 -4.40 -2.53
CA TYR A 149 7.36 -4.69 -2.80
C TYR A 149 8.22 -4.47 -1.55
N ASN A 150 9.43 -5.01 -1.56
CA ASN A 150 10.43 -4.85 -0.52
C ASN A 150 11.79 -4.42 -1.10
N LEU A 151 12.60 -3.75 -0.28
CA LEU A 151 14.00 -3.46 -0.59
C LEU A 151 14.85 -4.46 0.19
N SER A 152 15.74 -5.20 -0.49
CA SER A 152 16.51 -6.29 0.11
C SER A 152 18.02 -6.10 -0.07
N ALA A 153 18.78 -6.50 0.94
CA ALA A 153 20.25 -6.51 0.93
C ALA A 153 20.79 -7.53 1.94
N LYS A 154 22.02 -7.97 1.72
CA LYS A 154 22.74 -8.91 2.57
C LYS A 154 23.67 -8.19 3.53
N LEU A 155 23.71 -8.64 4.78
CA LEU A 155 24.81 -8.37 5.69
C LEU A 155 25.74 -9.58 5.65
N GLN A 156 27.01 -9.38 5.32
CA GLN A 156 28.04 -10.41 5.33
C GLN A 156 29.10 -10.08 6.37
N PHE A 157 29.58 -11.12 7.04
CA PHE A 157 30.68 -11.01 7.97
C PHE A 157 32.02 -11.10 7.22
N LEU A 158 32.94 -10.16 7.50
CA LEU A 158 34.31 -10.24 7.01
C LEU A 158 35.16 -11.04 7.99
N GLU A 159 35.46 -12.30 7.64
CA GLU A 159 36.47 -13.09 8.37
C GLU A 159 37.85 -12.43 8.23
N ASN A 160 38.62 -12.42 9.33
CA ASN A 160 39.98 -11.90 9.35
C ASN A 160 40.98 -12.92 8.79
#